data_AF-A0A5C2S7W4-F1
#
_entry.id   AF-A0A5C2S7W4-F1
#
_cell.length_a   1.000
_cell.length_b   1.000
_cell.length_c   1.000
_cell.angle_alpha   90.00
_cell.angle_beta   90.00
_cell.angle_gamma   90.00
#
_symmetry.space_group_name_H-M   'P 1'
#
loop_
_entity.id
_entity.type
_entity.pdbx_description
1 polymer ?
#
loop_
_entity_poly.entity_id
_entity_poly.type
_entity_poly.pdbx_seq_one_letter_code
_entity_poly.pdbx_strand_id
1 'polypeptide(L)'
;MRRTATSYRPSKSSTTVVLVFVLAVLALACLNEPMLVSRVQHVSLTSLATLKKKKPKFPFPDFNRYIHTQTLTPKEFGLNAPDERVIIVGDTHGMNGSLHNLLSTVQYNPHKDTLFLVGDILAKSTEAGSLAILDFLSQHRQGHCYVHASADASPDPISSIPAEKQKACKNLYAVRGNHDQMIVQWRAWREWFEDLQLILPSAQSYPRRIPPLASLNSIVPHTSSASYDAGPPVGTGSQFLALIESEWLRDRTNDPSGAGADAQEWADTMRKRAVGTWREEWWRRIPQPGKGRASKDFVMLGDHYWIARDMKPEHAEFLFSLPLVIHVPSEHFFLVHAGLLPSDPRHPANDERQPLAHPPLPGDDDDDVPRNGDEDYGYPILDASSTQEVFPRLASLDLDDEVEELRVLQERALIQDVPHNRDPWVVLNIRGIRKRGKVTRRSDKGTPWAKIWNGQMKRCGGFKNATAPADSYTDEDEEDSRDKHGDAEPLPCYPSTVVYGHAASRDLDIRRWTVGLDTGCLYGRRLTALVLTHPRHAHEKHAPSHTVPSDAEDDDEDESSEEEEDEELLGDEYAYESEDPFEGVNDQFARVGGGSVVSRSRKPRSWTRKIRFGDKDSDLAAKLVSIKCPKVADLS
;
A
#
# COMPACT_ATOMS: atom_id res chain seq x y z
N MET A 1 -59.25 3.00 58.90
CA MET A 1 -59.61 1.57 58.92
C MET A 1 -58.35 0.74 59.17
N ARG A 2 -58.24 0.10 60.34
CA ARG A 2 -57.16 -0.83 60.68
C ARG A 2 -57.39 -2.16 59.94
N ARG A 3 -56.35 -2.72 59.29
CA ARG A 3 -56.26 -4.16 59.01
C ARG A 3 -54.87 -4.67 59.37
N THR A 4 -54.89 -5.79 60.07
CA THR A 4 -53.82 -6.45 60.81
C THR A 4 -52.90 -7.29 59.93
N ALA A 5 -51.63 -7.37 60.34
CA ALA A 5 -50.58 -8.19 59.75
C ALA A 5 -50.78 -9.69 60.03
N THR A 6 -50.50 -10.53 59.04
CA THR A 6 -50.33 -11.99 59.18
C THR A 6 -48.85 -12.35 59.01
N SER A 7 -48.32 -13.02 60.04
CA SER A 7 -46.98 -13.61 60.12
C SER A 7 -46.88 -14.88 59.27
N TYR A 8 -45.82 -15.01 58.46
CA TYR A 8 -45.50 -16.21 57.69
C TYR A 8 -44.34 -16.96 58.38
N ARG A 9 -44.62 -18.15 58.94
CA ARG A 9 -43.61 -19.07 59.48
C ARG A 9 -43.15 -20.03 58.37
N PRO A 10 -41.85 -20.13 58.05
CA PRO A 10 -41.36 -21.17 57.15
C PRO A 10 -41.47 -22.57 57.80
N SER A 11 -41.84 -23.57 57.00
CA SER A 11 -42.11 -24.94 57.46
C SER A 11 -40.83 -25.67 57.84
N LYS A 12 -40.94 -26.60 58.81
CA LYS A 12 -39.84 -27.44 59.33
C LYS A 12 -39.15 -28.32 58.28
N SER A 13 -39.68 -28.41 57.05
CA SER A 13 -39.08 -29.17 55.94
C SER A 13 -37.93 -28.42 55.25
N SER A 14 -37.94 -27.07 55.27
CA SER A 14 -36.91 -26.26 54.60
C SER A 14 -35.60 -26.22 55.36
N THR A 15 -35.62 -26.34 56.70
CA THR A 15 -34.42 -26.37 57.54
C THR A 15 -33.70 -27.71 57.49
N THR A 16 -34.43 -28.83 57.33
CA THR A 16 -33.84 -30.16 57.23
C THR A 16 -33.06 -30.36 55.93
N VAL A 17 -33.57 -29.84 54.80
CA VAL A 17 -32.88 -29.92 53.50
C VAL A 17 -31.57 -29.12 53.50
N VAL A 18 -31.58 -27.93 54.11
CA VAL A 18 -30.37 -27.10 54.26
C VAL A 18 -29.36 -27.78 55.18
N LEU A 19 -29.80 -28.42 56.27
CA LEU A 19 -28.90 -29.13 57.19
C LEU A 19 -28.25 -30.36 56.55
N VAL A 20 -28.99 -31.14 55.76
CA VAL A 20 -28.45 -32.30 55.02
C VAL A 20 -27.45 -31.85 53.95
N PHE A 21 -27.72 -30.75 53.26
CA PHE A 21 -26.81 -30.20 52.25
C PHE A 21 -25.50 -29.68 52.89
N VAL A 22 -25.60 -28.99 54.03
CA VAL A 22 -24.41 -28.50 54.77
C VAL A 22 -23.59 -29.67 55.33
N LEU A 23 -24.23 -30.73 55.85
CA LEU A 23 -23.54 -31.92 56.33
C LEU A 23 -22.88 -32.71 55.19
N ALA A 24 -23.48 -32.77 54.00
CA ALA A 24 -22.89 -33.41 52.82
C ALA A 24 -21.67 -32.64 52.30
N VAL A 25 -21.73 -31.30 52.29
CA VAL A 25 -20.60 -30.43 51.91
C VAL A 25 -19.47 -30.54 52.94
N LEU A 26 -19.78 -30.60 54.24
CA LEU A 26 -18.78 -30.81 55.29
C LEU A 26 -18.17 -32.22 55.24
N ALA A 27 -18.95 -33.26 54.92
CA ALA A 27 -18.43 -34.61 54.74
C ALA A 27 -17.51 -34.73 53.50
N LEU A 28 -17.84 -34.05 52.40
CA LEU A 28 -16.98 -33.96 51.22
C LEU A 28 -15.71 -33.13 51.46
N ALA A 29 -15.80 -32.08 52.31
CA ALA A 29 -14.64 -31.29 52.71
C ALA A 29 -13.73 -32.02 53.71
N CYS A 30 -14.26 -32.91 54.56
CA CYS A 30 -13.48 -33.75 55.46
C CYS A 30 -12.81 -34.94 54.74
N LEU A 31 -13.22 -35.27 53.51
CA LEU A 31 -12.62 -36.33 52.70
C LEU A 31 -11.45 -35.85 51.83
N ASN A 32 -11.02 -34.59 51.97
CA ASN A 32 -9.96 -34.04 51.14
C ASN A 32 -8.96 -33.23 51.98
N GLU A 33 -7.90 -33.89 52.46
CA GLU A 33 -6.49 -33.43 52.55
C GLU A 33 -5.63 -34.49 53.29
N PRO A 34 -4.29 -34.50 53.17
CA PRO A 34 -3.49 -35.70 52.95
C PRO A 34 -2.58 -36.02 54.15
N MET A 35 -2.37 -37.30 54.48
CA MET A 35 -1.17 -37.83 55.17
C MET A 35 -1.42 -39.25 55.70
N LEU A 36 -0.81 -40.27 55.07
CA LEU A 36 0.11 -41.19 55.75
C LEU A 36 0.75 -42.17 54.77
N VAL A 37 2.08 -42.13 54.78
CA VAL A 37 3.05 -42.87 53.98
C VAL A 37 3.07 -44.35 54.37
N SER A 38 3.00 -45.26 53.39
CA SER A 38 4.01 -46.33 53.19
C SER A 38 3.62 -47.35 52.11
N ARG A 39 4.60 -47.62 51.25
CA ARG A 39 4.68 -48.59 50.12
C ARG A 39 4.35 -48.03 48.73
N VAL A 40 5.27 -47.19 48.26
CA VAL A 40 5.43 -46.87 46.83
C VAL A 40 6.32 -47.95 46.21
N GLN A 41 5.70 -48.91 45.52
CA GLN A 41 6.34 -49.57 44.38
C GLN A 41 6.02 -48.74 43.13
N HIS A 42 7.06 -48.50 42.34
CA HIS A 42 7.10 -47.65 41.16
C HIS A 42 5.96 -47.93 40.17
N VAL A 43 5.01 -46.99 40.06
CA VAL A 43 4.30 -46.73 38.80
C VAL A 43 4.30 -45.21 38.62
N SER A 44 5.06 -44.76 37.62
CA SER A 44 5.24 -43.35 37.28
C SER A 44 3.89 -42.75 36.83
N LEU A 45 3.20 -42.05 37.74
CA LEU A 45 2.07 -41.17 37.44
C LEU A 45 2.58 -39.84 36.82
N THR A 46 3.29 -39.92 35.70
CA THR A 46 3.66 -38.77 34.86
C THR A 46 2.68 -38.51 33.72
N SER A 47 1.48 -39.08 33.78
CA SER A 47 0.44 -38.86 32.77
C SER A 47 -0.88 -38.60 33.47
N LEU A 48 -1.25 -37.32 33.59
CA LEU A 48 -2.62 -36.76 33.69
C LEU A 48 -2.66 -35.31 34.22
N ALA A 49 -1.51 -34.68 34.47
CA ALA A 49 -1.40 -33.24 34.70
C ALA A 49 -0.49 -32.55 33.67
N THR A 50 -0.62 -32.90 32.39
CA THR A 50 -0.13 -32.01 31.34
C THR A 50 -1.11 -30.87 31.23
N LEU A 51 -0.88 -29.81 32.01
CA LEU A 51 -1.30 -28.45 31.67
C LEU A 51 -1.28 -28.34 30.15
N LYS A 52 -2.41 -28.00 29.52
CA LYS A 52 -2.50 -27.62 28.11
C LYS A 52 -1.60 -26.38 27.91
N LYS A 53 -0.28 -26.56 27.90
CA LYS A 53 0.66 -25.56 27.44
C LYS A 53 0.30 -25.36 25.97
N LYS A 54 -0.25 -24.18 25.63
CA LYS A 54 -0.46 -23.79 24.24
C LYS A 54 0.87 -24.09 23.52
N LYS A 55 0.81 -24.86 22.42
CA LYS A 55 2.00 -25.11 21.61
C LYS A 55 2.62 -23.74 21.27
N PRO A 56 3.95 -23.58 21.38
CA PRO A 56 4.60 -22.31 21.05
C PRO A 56 4.27 -21.92 19.60
N LYS A 57 4.06 -20.62 19.37
CA LYS A 57 3.83 -20.10 18.01
C LYS A 57 5.05 -20.41 17.15
N PHE A 58 4.84 -20.74 15.89
CA PHE A 58 5.95 -21.02 14.99
C PHE A 58 6.80 -19.73 14.79
N PRO A 59 8.13 -19.81 14.90
CA PRO A 59 9.01 -18.67 14.67
C PRO A 59 9.18 -18.47 13.17
N PHE A 60 8.43 -17.53 12.60
CA PHE A 60 8.54 -17.18 11.19
C PHE A 60 9.75 -16.26 10.95
N PRO A 61 10.50 -16.44 9.83
CA PRO A 61 11.35 -15.40 9.29
C PRO A 61 10.58 -14.09 9.05
N ASP A 62 11.30 -12.98 8.91
CA ASP A 62 10.69 -11.73 8.45
C ASP A 62 10.43 -11.80 6.94
N PHE A 63 9.16 -11.74 6.57
CA PHE A 63 8.71 -11.76 5.17
C PHE A 63 8.39 -10.37 4.64
N ASN A 64 8.57 -9.31 5.43
CA ASN A 64 8.09 -7.99 5.05
C ASN A 64 8.93 -7.28 3.99
N ARG A 65 10.25 -7.54 3.94
CA ARG A 65 11.18 -6.94 2.94
C ARG A 65 11.00 -5.42 2.79
N TYR A 66 10.86 -4.70 3.90
CA TYR A 66 10.65 -3.25 3.84
C TYR A 66 11.93 -2.53 3.38
N ILE A 67 11.77 -1.57 2.48
CA ILE A 67 12.74 -0.53 2.16
C ILE A 67 12.05 0.77 2.53
N HIS A 68 12.59 1.55 3.47
CA HIS A 68 11.85 2.68 4.00
C HIS A 68 11.76 3.83 2.99
N THR A 69 12.89 4.43 2.65
CA THR A 69 12.95 5.60 1.76
C THR A 69 13.95 5.37 0.63
N GLN A 70 13.60 5.85 -0.57
CA GLN A 70 14.52 6.07 -1.68
C GLN A 70 14.55 7.57 -1.98
N THR A 71 15.74 8.18 -1.94
CA THR A 71 15.93 9.57 -2.33
C THR A 71 16.41 9.64 -3.77
N LEU A 72 15.76 10.47 -4.59
CA LEU A 72 16.11 10.62 -6.01
C LEU A 72 16.95 11.88 -6.24
N THR A 73 17.96 11.73 -7.08
CA THR A 73 18.70 12.87 -7.64
C THR A 73 17.84 13.62 -8.68
N PRO A 74 18.15 14.90 -8.99
CA PRO A 74 17.46 15.64 -10.06
C PRO A 74 17.47 14.88 -11.40
N LYS A 75 18.60 14.21 -11.68
CA LYS A 75 18.77 13.38 -12.88
C LYS A 75 17.78 12.22 -12.93
N GLU A 76 17.60 11.53 -11.81
CA GLU A 76 16.68 10.39 -11.69
C GLU A 76 15.22 10.81 -11.71
N PHE A 77 14.90 11.98 -11.11
CA PHE A 77 13.55 12.52 -11.17
C PHE A 77 13.11 12.78 -12.62
N GLY A 78 14.02 13.31 -13.43
CA GLY A 78 13.89 13.30 -14.89
C GLY A 78 13.09 14.47 -15.46
N LEU A 79 13.31 15.66 -14.91
CA LEU A 79 12.91 16.96 -15.47
C LEU A 79 14.14 17.78 -15.92
N ASN A 80 15.21 17.14 -16.39
CA ASN A 80 16.49 17.83 -16.64
C ASN A 80 16.52 18.59 -17.98
N ALA A 81 15.54 18.33 -18.85
CA ALA A 81 15.42 19.01 -20.14
C ALA A 81 13.98 19.51 -20.40
N PRO A 82 13.79 20.58 -21.20
CA PRO A 82 12.49 21.23 -21.37
C PRO A 82 11.40 20.37 -22.03
N ASP A 83 11.78 19.29 -22.73
CA ASP A 83 10.86 18.35 -23.36
C ASP A 83 10.62 17.07 -22.53
N GLU A 84 11.24 16.98 -21.36
CA GLU A 84 11.00 15.90 -20.40
C GLU A 84 9.80 16.23 -19.50
N ARG A 85 9.14 15.18 -19.04
CA ARG A 85 8.02 15.29 -18.11
C ARG A 85 8.00 14.13 -17.14
N VAL A 86 7.43 14.39 -15.98
CA VAL A 86 7.16 13.38 -14.95
C VAL A 86 5.66 13.09 -14.93
N ILE A 87 5.30 11.81 -14.93
CA ILE A 87 3.91 11.36 -14.89
C ILE A 87 3.75 10.50 -13.63
N ILE A 88 2.90 10.92 -12.70
CA ILE A 88 2.64 10.23 -11.43
C ILE A 88 1.21 9.70 -11.45
N VAL A 89 1.02 8.39 -11.38
CA VAL A 89 -0.28 7.71 -11.52
C VAL A 89 -0.76 7.18 -10.16
N GLY A 90 -2.06 7.39 -9.88
CA GLY A 90 -2.76 6.86 -8.70
C GLY A 90 -2.93 5.34 -8.67
N ASP A 91 -3.64 4.84 -7.66
CA ASP A 91 -3.87 3.41 -7.41
C ASP A 91 -4.49 2.69 -8.62
N THR A 92 -3.77 1.70 -9.16
CA THR A 92 -4.21 0.96 -10.35
C THR A 92 -4.98 -0.31 -10.00
N HIS A 93 -4.66 -0.98 -8.89
CA HIS A 93 -5.31 -2.21 -8.45
C HIS A 93 -5.50 -3.27 -9.56
N GLY A 94 -4.44 -3.54 -10.34
CA GLY A 94 -4.47 -4.51 -11.45
C GLY A 94 -5.32 -4.09 -12.66
N MET A 95 -5.85 -2.87 -12.71
CA MET A 95 -6.66 -2.35 -13.82
C MET A 95 -5.80 -2.00 -15.04
N ASN A 96 -5.15 -3.01 -15.61
CA ASN A 96 -4.17 -2.89 -16.70
C ASN A 96 -4.69 -2.09 -17.90
N GLY A 97 -5.91 -2.41 -18.38
CA GLY A 97 -6.52 -1.68 -19.49
C GLY A 97 -6.73 -0.18 -19.19
N SER A 98 -7.11 0.16 -17.95
CA SER A 98 -7.23 1.57 -17.53
C SER A 98 -5.87 2.26 -17.46
N LEU A 99 -4.83 1.59 -16.95
CA LEU A 99 -3.48 2.15 -16.93
C LEU A 99 -3.02 2.51 -18.36
N HIS A 100 -3.13 1.59 -19.31
CA HIS A 100 -2.71 1.85 -20.69
C HIS A 100 -3.59 2.87 -21.43
N ASN A 101 -4.89 2.92 -21.13
CA ASN A 101 -5.76 3.98 -21.61
C ASN A 101 -5.32 5.37 -21.11
N LEU A 102 -4.87 5.47 -19.85
CA LEU A 102 -4.36 6.72 -19.29
C LEU A 102 -3.02 7.09 -19.91
N LEU A 103 -2.09 6.14 -20.03
CA LEU A 103 -0.79 6.32 -20.68
C LEU A 103 -0.94 6.75 -22.14
N SER A 104 -1.90 6.17 -22.88
CA SER A 104 -2.27 6.60 -24.22
C SER A 104 -2.85 8.02 -24.24
N THR A 105 -3.75 8.35 -23.29
CA THR A 105 -4.36 9.69 -23.19
C THR A 105 -3.32 10.79 -22.94
N VAL A 106 -2.29 10.50 -22.15
CA VAL A 106 -1.17 11.43 -21.91
C VAL A 106 -0.08 11.33 -22.98
N GLN A 107 -0.21 10.44 -23.98
CA GLN A 107 0.79 10.17 -25.01
C GLN A 107 2.15 9.76 -24.44
N TYR A 108 2.17 8.88 -23.43
CA TYR A 108 3.39 8.46 -22.71
C TYR A 108 4.49 7.99 -23.67
N ASN A 109 5.70 8.52 -23.49
CA ASN A 109 6.90 8.18 -24.24
C ASN A 109 8.00 7.70 -23.27
N PRO A 110 8.33 6.40 -23.24
CA PRO A 110 9.28 5.84 -22.30
C PRO A 110 10.72 6.31 -22.49
N HIS A 111 11.05 7.03 -23.57
CA HIS A 111 12.38 7.60 -23.79
C HIS A 111 12.51 9.06 -23.28
N LYS A 112 11.40 9.71 -22.94
CA LYS A 112 11.37 11.11 -22.49
C LYS A 112 10.71 11.30 -21.13
N ASP A 113 9.76 10.43 -20.80
CA ASP A 113 8.90 10.56 -19.64
C ASP A 113 9.37 9.65 -18.51
N THR A 114 9.49 10.20 -17.31
CA THR A 114 9.67 9.40 -16.09
C THR A 114 8.30 9.05 -15.54
N LEU A 115 8.04 7.77 -15.29
CA LEU A 115 6.75 7.27 -14.79
C LEU A 115 6.86 6.88 -13.31
N PHE A 116 5.88 7.32 -12.51
CA PHE A 116 5.74 6.99 -11.10
C PHE A 116 4.36 6.39 -10.82
N LEU A 117 4.30 5.38 -9.94
CA LEU A 117 3.04 4.85 -9.39
C LEU A 117 3.01 5.03 -7.87
N VAL A 118 1.92 5.56 -7.31
CA VAL A 118 1.78 5.84 -5.86
C VAL A 118 1.24 4.66 -5.04
N GLY A 119 1.60 3.45 -5.43
CA GLY A 119 1.25 2.21 -4.72
C GLY A 119 -0.15 1.66 -5.03
N ASP A 120 -0.48 0.56 -4.36
CA ASP A 120 -1.65 -0.27 -4.61
C ASP A 120 -1.77 -0.59 -6.11
N ILE A 121 -0.63 -1.04 -6.65
CA ILE A 121 -0.46 -1.36 -8.06
C ILE A 121 -1.31 -2.59 -8.41
N LEU A 122 -1.37 -3.55 -7.48
CA LEU A 122 -1.89 -4.90 -7.68
C LEU A 122 -3.15 -5.22 -6.84
N ALA A 123 -3.69 -6.42 -7.09
CA ALA A 123 -4.85 -7.01 -6.42
C ALA A 123 -6.17 -6.28 -6.67
N LYS A 124 -7.28 -6.82 -6.13
CA LYS A 124 -8.66 -6.31 -6.21
C LYS A 124 -9.39 -6.43 -7.56
N SER A 125 -8.70 -6.29 -8.69
CA SER A 125 -9.27 -6.61 -10.00
C SER A 125 -9.00 -8.08 -10.35
N THR A 126 -8.47 -8.38 -11.53
CA THR A 126 -8.11 -9.74 -11.95
C THR A 126 -6.64 -10.03 -11.66
N GLU A 127 -6.32 -11.29 -11.39
CA GLU A 127 -4.95 -11.77 -11.26
C GLU A 127 -4.15 -11.50 -12.54
N ALA A 128 -4.74 -11.82 -13.71
CA ALA A 128 -4.15 -11.55 -15.01
C ALA A 128 -3.82 -10.06 -15.23
N GLY A 129 -4.71 -9.15 -14.81
CA GLY A 129 -4.46 -7.71 -14.88
C GLY A 129 -3.31 -7.27 -13.99
N SER A 130 -3.21 -7.82 -12.78
CA SER A 130 -2.09 -7.56 -11.87
C SER A 130 -0.76 -8.06 -12.45
N LEU A 131 -0.74 -9.28 -13.00
CA LEU A 131 0.46 -9.85 -13.64
C LEU A 131 0.87 -9.09 -14.90
N ALA A 132 -0.08 -8.63 -15.72
CA ALA A 132 0.19 -7.82 -16.91
C ALA A 132 0.84 -6.47 -16.58
N ILE A 133 0.39 -5.80 -15.51
CA ILE A 133 1.06 -4.60 -15.02
C ILE A 133 2.50 -4.94 -14.58
N LEU A 134 2.71 -6.03 -13.85
CA LEU A 134 4.07 -6.44 -13.45
C LEU A 134 4.98 -6.77 -14.65
N ASP A 135 4.44 -7.38 -15.69
CA ASP A 135 5.16 -7.61 -16.95
C ASP A 135 5.62 -6.26 -17.55
N PHE A 136 4.71 -5.28 -17.64
CA PHE A 136 5.04 -3.93 -18.12
C PHE A 136 6.12 -3.25 -17.27
N LEU A 137 5.98 -3.25 -15.94
CA LEU A 137 6.91 -2.56 -15.03
C LEU A 137 8.30 -3.22 -14.99
N SER A 138 8.35 -4.56 -14.94
CA SER A 138 9.60 -5.31 -14.89
C SER A 138 10.41 -5.21 -16.18
N GLN A 139 9.75 -5.24 -17.35
CA GLN A 139 10.40 -5.03 -18.64
C GLN A 139 11.00 -3.63 -18.77
N HIS A 140 10.28 -2.58 -18.33
CA HIS A 140 10.81 -1.22 -18.33
C HIS A 140 12.08 -1.09 -17.46
N ARG A 141 12.07 -1.69 -16.27
CA ARG A 141 13.24 -1.70 -15.38
C ARG A 141 14.46 -2.38 -15.99
N GLN A 142 14.26 -3.37 -16.87
CA GLN A 142 15.33 -4.04 -17.60
C GLN A 142 15.78 -3.27 -18.85
N GLY A 143 15.23 -2.08 -19.12
CA GLY A 143 15.51 -1.29 -20.31
C GLY A 143 14.80 -1.78 -21.57
N HIS A 144 13.77 -2.61 -21.42
CA HIS A 144 12.97 -3.18 -22.52
C HIS A 144 11.65 -2.42 -22.71
N CYS A 145 11.72 -1.12 -23.00
CA CYS A 145 10.53 -0.30 -23.30
C CYS A 145 10.08 -0.36 -24.78
N TYR A 146 10.77 -1.14 -25.61
CA TYR A 146 10.42 -1.35 -27.01
C TYR A 146 10.12 -2.82 -27.28
N VAL A 147 8.86 -3.12 -27.58
CA VAL A 147 8.47 -4.37 -28.21
C VAL A 147 7.45 -4.03 -29.28
N HIS A 148 7.84 -4.03 -30.55
CA HIS A 148 6.87 -4.33 -31.61
C HIS A 148 6.68 -5.85 -31.62
N ALA A 149 5.46 -6.32 -31.41
CA ALA A 149 5.04 -7.61 -31.94
C ALA A 149 3.71 -7.41 -32.67
N SER A 150 3.77 -7.33 -34.01
CA SER A 150 2.59 -7.56 -34.83
C SER A 150 2.04 -8.94 -34.48
N ALA A 151 0.74 -9.04 -34.22
CA ALA A 151 0.07 -10.25 -33.74
C ALA A 151 0.22 -11.50 -34.65
N ASP A 152 0.79 -11.37 -35.85
CA ASP A 152 0.90 -12.45 -36.85
C ASP A 152 2.34 -12.73 -37.36
N ALA A 153 3.39 -12.18 -36.75
CA ALA A 153 4.76 -12.48 -37.14
C ALA A 153 5.44 -13.42 -36.13
N SER A 154 6.01 -14.53 -36.60
CA SER A 154 7.02 -15.29 -35.86
C SER A 154 8.07 -14.31 -35.31
N PRO A 155 8.61 -14.53 -34.10
CA PRO A 155 9.57 -13.63 -33.50
C PRO A 155 10.82 -13.59 -34.38
N ASP A 156 10.96 -12.53 -35.17
CA ASP A 156 12.27 -12.19 -35.70
C ASP A 156 13.15 -11.87 -34.47
N PRO A 157 14.28 -12.58 -34.30
CA PRO A 157 15.12 -12.39 -33.14
C PRO A 157 15.59 -10.93 -33.09
N ILE A 158 15.67 -10.41 -31.86
CA ILE A 158 16.14 -9.07 -31.44
C ILE A 158 17.48 -8.65 -32.11
N SER A 159 18.17 -9.57 -32.80
CA SER A 159 19.41 -9.34 -33.54
C SER A 159 19.31 -8.49 -34.80
N SER A 160 18.13 -8.05 -35.25
CA SER A 160 17.98 -7.29 -36.51
C SER A 160 17.98 -5.76 -36.35
N ILE A 161 17.94 -5.22 -35.12
CA ILE A 161 18.03 -3.77 -34.88
C ILE A 161 19.44 -3.44 -34.34
N PRO A 162 20.23 -2.58 -35.03
CA PRO A 162 21.56 -2.19 -34.55
C PRO A 162 21.50 -1.57 -33.16
N ALA A 163 22.29 -2.10 -32.21
CA ALA A 163 22.36 -1.63 -30.83
C ALA A 163 22.65 -0.12 -30.69
N GLU A 164 23.27 0.49 -31.70
CA GLU A 164 23.58 1.92 -31.76
C GLU A 164 22.35 2.84 -31.94
N LYS A 165 21.16 2.30 -32.24
CA LYS A 165 19.92 3.08 -32.42
C LYS A 165 18.85 2.86 -31.32
N GLN A 166 19.07 1.95 -30.36
CA GLN A 166 18.15 1.80 -29.23
C GLN A 166 18.45 2.87 -28.19
N LYS A 167 17.67 3.95 -28.15
CA LYS A 167 17.72 4.91 -27.04
C LYS A 167 17.30 4.19 -25.76
N ALA A 168 18.09 4.34 -24.70
CA ALA A 168 17.74 3.79 -23.40
C ALA A 168 16.39 4.36 -22.92
N CYS A 169 15.61 3.53 -22.23
CA CYS A 169 14.37 3.92 -21.60
C CYS A 169 14.67 4.75 -20.35
N LYS A 170 13.80 5.69 -20.02
CA LYS A 170 13.80 6.29 -18.69
C LYS A 170 13.34 5.29 -17.66
N ASN A 171 13.82 5.49 -16.44
CA ASN A 171 13.45 4.67 -15.31
C ASN A 171 11.97 4.86 -14.96
N LEU A 172 11.42 3.80 -14.38
CA LEU A 172 10.10 3.79 -13.76
C LEU A 172 10.28 3.59 -12.26
N TYR A 173 9.55 4.37 -11.48
CA TYR A 173 9.56 4.31 -10.04
C TYR A 173 8.17 4.00 -9.50
N ALA A 174 8.09 3.41 -8.32
CA ALA A 174 6.83 3.26 -7.60
C ALA A 174 7.09 3.18 -6.11
N VAL A 175 6.12 3.61 -5.31
CA VAL A 175 6.09 3.31 -3.87
C VAL A 175 5.20 2.11 -3.61
N ARG A 176 5.49 1.39 -2.54
CA ARG A 176 4.74 0.20 -2.14
C ARG A 176 3.40 0.61 -1.53
N GLY A 177 2.30 -0.02 -1.98
CA GLY A 177 0.99 0.09 -1.33
C GLY A 177 0.70 -1.00 -0.30
N ASN A 178 -0.41 -0.84 0.44
CA ASN A 178 -0.80 -1.84 1.44
C ASN A 178 -1.22 -3.18 0.80
N HIS A 179 -1.78 -3.16 -0.42
CA HIS A 179 -2.09 -4.37 -1.18
C HIS A 179 -0.81 -5.02 -1.72
N ASP A 180 0.14 -4.23 -2.21
CA ASP A 180 1.43 -4.72 -2.71
C ASP A 180 2.25 -5.38 -1.59
N GLN A 181 2.24 -4.79 -0.38
CA GLN A 181 2.91 -5.35 0.80
C GLN A 181 2.41 -6.75 1.16
N MET A 182 1.11 -7.01 1.03
CA MET A 182 0.56 -8.34 1.29
C MET A 182 1.04 -9.39 0.28
N ILE A 183 1.22 -9.00 -0.99
CA ILE A 183 1.77 -9.87 -2.03
C ILE A 183 3.25 -10.15 -1.76
N VAL A 184 4.02 -9.12 -1.38
CA VAL A 184 5.43 -9.25 -0.96
C VAL A 184 5.57 -10.27 0.16
N GLN A 185 4.75 -10.16 1.21
CA GLN A 185 4.73 -11.11 2.33
C GLN A 185 4.44 -12.54 1.86
N TRP A 186 3.44 -12.72 0.99
CA TRP A 186 3.10 -14.03 0.45
C TRP A 186 4.22 -14.60 -0.42
N ARG A 187 4.82 -13.80 -1.30
CA ARG A 187 5.90 -14.24 -2.18
C ARG A 187 7.13 -14.66 -1.39
N ALA A 188 7.58 -13.82 -0.46
CA ALA A 188 8.73 -14.14 0.40
C ALA A 188 8.48 -15.38 1.26
N TRP A 189 7.24 -15.58 1.73
CA TRP A 189 6.86 -16.81 2.42
C TRP A 189 6.89 -18.03 1.50
N ARG A 190 6.40 -17.94 0.26
CA ARG A 190 6.40 -19.05 -0.70
C ARG A 190 7.83 -19.49 -1.03
N GLU A 191 8.72 -18.54 -1.33
CA GLU A 191 10.15 -18.82 -1.58
C GLU A 191 10.79 -19.57 -0.41
N TRP A 192 10.43 -19.21 0.83
CA TRP A 192 10.90 -19.94 2.01
C TRP A 192 10.22 -21.31 2.18
N PHE A 193 8.90 -21.39 1.99
CA PHE A 193 8.10 -22.56 2.32
C PHE A 193 8.27 -23.69 1.30
N GLU A 194 8.30 -23.37 0.01
CA GLU A 194 8.34 -24.35 -1.08
C GLU A 194 9.60 -25.22 -1.05
N ASP A 195 10.73 -24.63 -0.64
CA ASP A 195 12.03 -25.28 -0.50
C ASP A 195 12.15 -26.16 0.75
N LEU A 196 11.21 -26.07 1.70
CA LEU A 196 11.25 -26.88 2.91
C LEU A 196 11.07 -28.36 2.58
N GLN A 197 11.92 -29.19 3.20
CA GLN A 197 11.81 -30.64 3.20
C GLN A 197 11.59 -31.13 4.63
N LEU A 198 10.50 -31.88 4.85
CA LEU A 198 10.20 -32.45 6.16
C LEU A 198 10.39 -33.96 6.15
N ILE A 199 11.19 -34.46 7.09
CA ILE A 199 11.28 -35.89 7.37
C ILE A 199 10.15 -36.24 8.33
N LEU A 200 9.05 -36.75 7.80
CA LEU A 200 7.86 -37.11 8.58
C LEU A 200 7.98 -38.57 9.08
N PRO A 201 7.98 -38.83 10.41
CA PRO A 201 8.16 -40.18 10.95
C PRO A 201 7.11 -41.21 10.48
N SER A 202 5.91 -40.75 10.10
CA SER A 202 4.83 -41.59 9.58
C SER A 202 4.97 -42.00 8.10
N ALA A 203 6.02 -41.53 7.39
CA ALA A 203 6.26 -41.85 5.98
C ALA A 203 6.98 -43.19 5.75
N GLN A 204 7.34 -43.95 6.79
CA GLN A 204 8.02 -45.23 6.66
C GLN A 204 7.12 -46.41 6.22
N SER A 205 5.80 -46.20 6.10
CA SER A 205 4.83 -47.26 5.77
C SER A 205 4.21 -47.19 4.37
N TYR A 206 4.60 -46.25 3.50
CA TYR A 206 3.99 -46.10 2.17
C TYR A 206 5.00 -46.13 1.00
N PRO A 207 4.66 -46.76 -0.13
CA PRO A 207 5.62 -47.05 -1.21
C PRO A 207 6.07 -45.81 -2.01
N ARG A 208 7.37 -45.77 -2.33
CA ARG A 208 8.11 -44.66 -2.98
C ARG A 208 7.86 -44.46 -4.49
N ARG A 209 6.70 -44.80 -5.06
CA ARG A 209 6.46 -44.59 -6.52
C ARG A 209 5.21 -43.75 -6.78
N ILE A 210 5.42 -42.63 -7.47
CA ILE A 210 4.42 -41.68 -7.95
C ILE A 210 3.80 -42.22 -9.26
N PRO A 211 2.47 -42.27 -9.42
CA PRO A 211 1.83 -42.37 -10.74
C PRO A 211 1.62 -40.97 -11.35
N PRO A 212 1.55 -40.85 -12.69
CA PRO A 212 1.47 -39.55 -13.40
C PRO A 212 0.19 -38.77 -13.04
N LEU A 213 0.21 -37.44 -13.21
CA LEU A 213 -0.85 -36.46 -12.86
C LEU A 213 -2.29 -36.90 -13.18
N ALA A 214 -2.50 -37.61 -14.30
CA ALA A 214 -3.81 -38.15 -14.69
C ALA A 214 -4.39 -39.21 -13.72
N SER A 215 -3.54 -39.81 -12.89
CA SER A 215 -3.87 -40.91 -11.97
C SER A 215 -4.26 -40.43 -10.56
N LEU A 216 -4.01 -39.15 -10.23
CA LEU A 216 -4.40 -38.57 -8.93
C LEU A 216 -5.91 -38.30 -8.84
N ASN A 217 -6.58 -38.08 -9.99
CA ASN A 217 -8.03 -37.93 -10.05
C ASN A 217 -8.79 -39.22 -9.64
N SER A 218 -8.16 -40.40 -9.73
CA SER A 218 -8.78 -41.68 -9.35
C SER A 218 -8.53 -42.11 -7.90
N ILE A 219 -7.73 -41.38 -7.13
CA ILE A 219 -7.31 -41.78 -5.75
C ILE A 219 -8.01 -40.96 -4.67
N VAL A 220 -9.02 -40.15 -5.02
CA VAL A 220 -9.80 -39.42 -4.01
C VAL A 220 -11.02 -40.27 -3.61
N PRO A 221 -11.04 -40.93 -2.43
CA PRO A 221 -12.19 -41.71 -2.02
C PRO A 221 -13.38 -40.80 -1.74
N HIS A 222 -14.55 -41.16 -2.26
CA HIS A 222 -15.83 -40.71 -1.74
C HIS A 222 -15.95 -41.20 -0.29
N THR A 223 -15.85 -40.31 0.70
CA THR A 223 -15.95 -40.70 2.11
C THR A 223 -17.28 -40.26 2.72
N SER A 224 -18.20 -41.21 2.80
CA SER A 224 -19.23 -41.26 3.84
C SER A 224 -18.68 -42.11 5.01
N SER A 225 -17.86 -41.53 5.90
CA SER A 225 -17.41 -42.17 7.15
C SER A 225 -16.65 -41.17 8.06
N ALA A 226 -16.89 -41.23 9.37
CA ALA A 226 -16.61 -40.21 10.39
C ALA A 226 -15.13 -40.03 10.82
N SER A 227 -14.16 -40.28 9.93
CA SER A 227 -12.72 -40.08 10.19
C SER A 227 -12.09 -39.40 8.98
N TYR A 228 -11.57 -38.19 9.15
CA TYR A 228 -10.87 -37.46 8.08
C TYR A 228 -9.63 -38.25 7.61
N ASP A 229 -9.62 -38.67 6.35
CA ASP A 229 -8.45 -39.30 5.71
C ASP A 229 -7.49 -38.20 5.25
N ALA A 230 -6.30 -38.13 5.86
CA ALA A 230 -5.28 -37.15 5.50
C ALA A 230 -4.54 -37.48 4.19
N GLY A 231 -4.76 -38.66 3.61
CA GLY A 231 -4.06 -39.16 2.44
C GLY A 231 -2.57 -39.46 2.72
N PRO A 232 -1.81 -39.85 1.68
CA PRO A 232 -0.37 -40.13 1.81
C PRO A 232 0.42 -38.86 2.16
N PRO A 233 1.50 -38.97 2.97
CA PRO A 233 2.34 -37.83 3.33
C PRO A 233 3.13 -37.29 2.14
N VAL A 234 3.27 -35.96 2.07
CA VAL A 234 4.19 -35.28 1.13
C VAL A 234 5.44 -34.78 1.85
N GLY A 235 6.55 -34.75 1.10
CA GLY A 235 7.89 -34.48 1.65
C GLY A 235 8.35 -33.02 1.53
N THR A 236 7.80 -32.25 0.59
CA THR A 236 8.19 -30.86 0.33
C THR A 236 7.04 -29.87 0.51
N GLY A 237 7.38 -28.61 0.75
CA GLY A 237 6.39 -27.55 0.88
C GLY A 237 5.64 -27.29 -0.42
N SER A 238 6.35 -27.33 -1.56
CA SER A 238 5.76 -27.26 -2.90
C SER A 238 4.71 -28.34 -3.16
N GLN A 239 4.97 -29.59 -2.76
CA GLN A 239 4.00 -30.69 -2.86
C GLN A 239 2.79 -30.44 -1.95
N PHE A 240 3.01 -29.90 -0.75
CA PHE A 240 1.92 -29.60 0.17
C PHE A 240 1.03 -28.47 -0.33
N LEU A 241 1.62 -27.42 -0.92
CA LEU A 241 0.87 -26.32 -1.53
C LEU A 241 0.03 -26.80 -2.70
N ALA A 242 0.63 -27.57 -3.64
CA ALA A 242 -0.12 -28.13 -4.76
C ALA A 242 -1.30 -28.99 -4.30
N LEU A 243 -1.12 -29.76 -3.22
CA LEU A 243 -2.19 -30.54 -2.61
C LEU A 243 -3.34 -29.64 -2.12
N ILE A 244 -3.07 -28.67 -1.24
CA ILE A 244 -4.13 -27.84 -0.65
C ILE A 244 -4.77 -26.89 -1.68
N GLU A 245 -4.01 -26.39 -2.66
CA GLU A 245 -4.53 -25.61 -3.78
C GLU A 245 -5.54 -26.43 -4.59
N SER A 246 -5.21 -27.69 -4.91
CA SER A 246 -6.11 -28.59 -5.65
C SER A 246 -7.36 -28.96 -4.85
N GLU A 247 -7.22 -29.19 -3.53
CA GLU A 247 -8.34 -29.50 -2.65
C GLU A 247 -9.30 -28.32 -2.55
N TRP A 248 -8.78 -27.10 -2.39
CA TRP A 248 -9.60 -25.90 -2.34
C TRP A 248 -10.36 -25.64 -3.65
N LEU A 249 -9.68 -25.75 -4.80
CA LEU A 249 -10.32 -25.57 -6.11
C LEU A 249 -11.46 -26.57 -6.32
N ARG A 250 -11.24 -27.84 -5.96
CA ARG A 250 -12.27 -28.89 -6.03
C ARG A 250 -13.44 -28.59 -5.09
N ASP A 251 -13.17 -28.28 -3.83
CA ASP A 251 -14.20 -28.06 -2.82
C ASP A 251 -15.05 -26.81 -3.14
N ARG A 252 -14.40 -25.74 -3.61
CA ARG A 252 -15.06 -24.51 -4.09
C ARG A 252 -15.94 -24.76 -5.32
N THR A 253 -15.50 -25.62 -6.24
CA THR A 253 -16.29 -25.98 -7.43
C THR A 253 -17.54 -26.78 -7.06
N ASN A 254 -17.43 -27.66 -6.07
CA ASN A 254 -18.53 -28.52 -5.62
C ASN A 254 -19.55 -27.78 -4.74
N ASP A 255 -19.11 -26.75 -4.00
CA ASP A 255 -19.96 -25.96 -3.12
C ASP A 255 -19.60 -24.46 -3.18
N PRO A 256 -19.97 -23.77 -4.28
CA PRO A 256 -19.58 -22.38 -4.51
C PRO A 256 -20.23 -21.37 -3.55
N SER A 257 -21.23 -21.78 -2.76
CA SER A 257 -21.95 -20.92 -1.82
C SER A 257 -21.82 -21.34 -0.35
N GLY A 258 -21.22 -22.50 -0.05
CA GLY A 258 -21.07 -22.99 1.31
C GLY A 258 -19.69 -22.76 1.90
N ALA A 259 -19.27 -23.63 2.83
CA ALA A 259 -18.07 -23.43 3.65
C ALA A 259 -16.74 -23.43 2.86
N GLY A 260 -16.76 -23.83 1.58
CA GLY A 260 -15.63 -23.74 0.66
C GLY A 260 -15.55 -22.43 -0.13
N ALA A 261 -16.56 -21.57 -0.05
CA ALA A 261 -16.61 -20.29 -0.76
C ALA A 261 -15.67 -19.24 -0.16
N ASP A 262 -15.53 -19.20 1.17
CA ASP A 262 -14.56 -18.35 1.86
C ASP A 262 -13.24 -19.09 2.06
N ALA A 263 -12.18 -18.55 1.46
CA ALA A 263 -10.86 -19.18 1.47
C ALA A 263 -10.26 -19.32 2.89
N GLN A 264 -10.53 -18.36 3.77
CA GLN A 264 -10.01 -18.37 5.13
C GLN A 264 -10.77 -19.36 6.01
N GLU A 265 -12.09 -19.43 5.90
CA GLU A 265 -12.92 -20.41 6.60
C GLU A 265 -12.58 -21.84 6.19
N TRP A 266 -12.35 -22.06 4.89
CA TRP A 266 -11.88 -23.35 4.38
C TRP A 266 -10.50 -23.70 4.98
N ALA A 267 -9.54 -22.77 4.94
CA ALA A 267 -8.21 -23.00 5.49
C ALA A 267 -8.25 -23.30 7.00
N ASP A 268 -9.07 -22.59 7.76
CA ASP A 268 -9.26 -22.83 9.20
C ASP A 268 -9.87 -24.21 9.48
N THR A 269 -10.80 -24.65 8.64
CA THR A 269 -11.38 -26.00 8.70
C THR A 269 -10.33 -27.07 8.43
N MET A 270 -9.50 -26.87 7.41
CA MET A 270 -8.43 -27.81 7.06
C MET A 270 -7.34 -27.88 8.15
N ARG A 271 -7.01 -26.75 8.79
CA ARG A 271 -6.12 -26.74 9.97
C ARG A 271 -6.67 -27.57 11.12
N LYS A 272 -7.97 -27.46 11.43
CA LYS A 272 -8.62 -28.26 12.48
C LYS A 272 -8.58 -29.76 12.16
N ARG A 273 -8.83 -30.12 10.90
CA ARG A 273 -8.77 -31.51 10.41
C ARG A 273 -7.35 -32.08 10.39
N ALA A 274 -6.34 -31.22 10.23
CA ALA A 274 -4.95 -31.64 10.18
C ALA A 274 -4.37 -32.07 11.54
N VAL A 275 -4.98 -31.67 12.66
CA VAL A 275 -4.48 -31.97 14.02
C VAL A 275 -4.32 -33.47 14.22
N GLY A 276 -3.14 -33.91 14.69
CA GLY A 276 -2.83 -35.33 14.89
C GLY A 276 -2.46 -36.10 13.62
N THR A 277 -2.39 -35.43 12.47
CA THR A 277 -1.95 -36.00 11.19
C THR A 277 -0.60 -35.44 10.76
N TRP A 278 -0.01 -36.01 9.71
CA TRP A 278 1.22 -35.51 9.12
C TRP A 278 1.08 -34.07 8.57
N ARG A 279 -0.15 -33.64 8.24
CA ARG A 279 -0.45 -32.29 7.74
C ARG A 279 -0.32 -31.21 8.81
N GLU A 280 -0.40 -31.56 10.10
CA GLU A 280 -0.33 -30.59 11.20
C GLU A 280 0.97 -29.76 11.15
N GLU A 281 2.08 -30.43 10.84
CA GLU A 281 3.40 -29.81 10.83
C GLU A 281 3.56 -28.83 9.65
N TRP A 282 2.94 -29.13 8.51
CA TRP A 282 2.87 -28.22 7.36
C TRP A 282 1.98 -27.01 7.65
N TRP A 283 0.75 -27.25 8.12
CA TRP A 283 -0.18 -26.17 8.46
C TRP A 283 0.38 -25.22 9.53
N ARG A 284 1.20 -25.71 10.46
CA ARG A 284 1.87 -24.86 11.47
C ARG A 284 2.83 -23.84 10.85
N ARG A 285 3.35 -24.09 9.65
CA ARG A 285 4.26 -23.23 8.87
C ARG A 285 3.55 -22.33 7.85
N ILE A 286 2.22 -22.34 7.84
CA ILE A 286 1.43 -21.36 7.10
C ILE A 286 0.99 -20.28 8.10
N PRO A 287 1.45 -19.02 7.95
CA PRO A 287 1.02 -17.90 8.77
C PRO A 287 -0.51 -17.75 8.81
N GLN A 288 -1.01 -17.03 9.79
CA GLN A 288 -2.44 -16.77 9.98
C GLN A 288 -2.68 -15.29 10.19
N PRO A 289 -3.86 -14.77 9.80
CA PRO A 289 -4.25 -13.41 10.13
C PRO A 289 -4.13 -13.15 11.63
N GLY A 290 -3.50 -12.03 11.96
CA GLY A 290 -3.31 -11.58 13.32
C GLY A 290 -4.56 -10.88 13.88
N LYS A 291 -4.34 -10.08 14.93
CA LYS A 291 -5.37 -9.18 15.47
C LYS A 291 -5.00 -7.73 15.17
N GLY A 292 -6.01 -6.84 15.12
CA GLY A 292 -5.77 -5.41 14.99
C GLY A 292 -5.16 -5.03 13.64
N ARG A 293 -3.94 -4.49 13.64
CA ARG A 293 -3.21 -4.03 12.45
C ARG A 293 -2.95 -5.16 11.45
N ALA A 294 -2.57 -6.34 11.95
CA ALA A 294 -2.25 -7.53 11.16
C ALA A 294 -3.47 -8.42 10.84
N SER A 295 -4.69 -7.91 11.01
CA SER A 295 -5.93 -8.72 10.83
C SER A 295 -6.23 -9.11 9.39
N LYS A 296 -5.58 -8.43 8.43
CA LYS A 296 -5.72 -8.72 6.99
C LYS A 296 -4.52 -9.48 6.44
N ASP A 297 -3.42 -9.55 7.18
CA ASP A 297 -2.19 -10.18 6.73
C ASP A 297 -2.40 -11.70 6.59
N PHE A 298 -1.74 -12.31 5.62
CA PHE A 298 -1.75 -13.76 5.41
C PHE A 298 -3.15 -14.42 5.32
N VAL A 299 -4.09 -13.79 4.61
CA VAL A 299 -5.34 -14.45 4.19
C VAL A 299 -5.03 -15.49 3.11
N MET A 300 -5.15 -16.76 3.47
CA MET A 300 -4.71 -17.89 2.64
C MET A 300 -5.64 -18.08 1.44
N LEU A 301 -5.08 -18.37 0.26
CA LEU A 301 -5.82 -18.63 -0.99
C LEU A 301 -6.74 -17.47 -1.45
N GLY A 302 -6.52 -16.25 -0.95
CA GLY A 302 -7.12 -15.02 -1.49
C GLY A 302 -6.31 -14.42 -2.65
N ASP A 303 -6.78 -13.31 -3.20
CA ASP A 303 -6.17 -12.65 -4.39
C ASP A 303 -4.66 -12.44 -4.26
N HIS A 304 -4.19 -11.96 -3.10
CA HIS A 304 -2.78 -11.70 -2.87
C HIS A 304 -1.91 -12.97 -2.91
N TYR A 305 -2.48 -14.10 -2.48
CA TYR A 305 -1.78 -15.39 -2.51
C TYR A 305 -1.60 -15.88 -3.95
N TRP A 306 -2.66 -15.78 -4.77
CA TRP A 306 -2.62 -16.24 -6.16
C TRP A 306 -1.70 -15.37 -7.02
N ILE A 307 -1.76 -14.05 -6.86
CA ILE A 307 -0.80 -13.16 -7.54
C ILE A 307 0.65 -13.49 -7.14
N ALA A 308 0.91 -13.74 -5.85
CA ALA A 308 2.25 -14.12 -5.38
C ALA A 308 2.71 -15.50 -5.88
N ARG A 309 1.78 -16.43 -6.12
CA ARG A 309 2.04 -17.76 -6.68
C ARG A 309 2.45 -17.66 -8.14
N ASP A 310 1.69 -16.91 -8.93
CA ASP A 310 1.79 -16.93 -10.39
C ASP A 310 2.77 -15.85 -10.93
N MET A 311 3.39 -15.05 -10.04
CA MET A 311 4.43 -14.09 -10.42
C MET A 311 5.76 -14.75 -10.80
N LYS A 312 6.44 -14.17 -11.79
CA LYS A 312 7.80 -14.54 -12.19
C LYS A 312 8.84 -14.00 -11.19
N PRO A 313 10.07 -14.54 -11.15
CA PRO A 313 11.14 -14.01 -10.32
C PRO A 313 11.41 -12.52 -10.52
N GLU A 314 11.34 -12.03 -11.77
CA GLU A 314 11.60 -10.63 -12.13
C GLU A 314 10.50 -9.70 -11.57
N HIS A 315 9.26 -10.20 -11.49
CA HIS A 315 8.15 -9.49 -10.86
C HIS A 315 8.37 -9.33 -9.36
N ALA A 316 8.84 -10.40 -8.70
CA ALA A 316 9.17 -10.39 -7.27
C ALA A 316 10.32 -9.43 -6.98
N GLU A 317 11.38 -9.46 -7.79
CA GLU A 317 12.52 -8.54 -7.66
C GLU A 317 12.10 -7.07 -7.81
N PHE A 318 11.18 -6.77 -8.73
CA PHE A 318 10.57 -5.44 -8.85
C PHE A 318 9.84 -5.05 -7.56
N LEU A 319 8.88 -5.86 -7.10
CA LEU A 319 8.10 -5.53 -5.90
C LEU A 319 8.94 -5.43 -4.62
N PHE A 320 9.94 -6.29 -4.46
CA PHE A 320 10.86 -6.24 -3.32
C PHE A 320 11.72 -4.98 -3.30
N SER A 321 11.97 -4.37 -4.47
CA SER A 321 12.74 -3.13 -4.58
C SER A 321 11.94 -1.86 -4.26
N LEU A 322 10.60 -1.94 -4.15
CA LEU A 322 9.78 -0.75 -3.94
C LEU A 322 9.95 -0.18 -2.52
N PRO A 323 10.30 1.11 -2.38
CA PRO A 323 10.35 1.80 -1.09
C PRO A 323 8.94 2.16 -0.57
N LEU A 324 8.82 2.50 0.71
CA LEU A 324 7.60 3.05 1.29
C LEU A 324 7.43 4.54 0.97
N VAL A 325 8.56 5.26 0.87
CA VAL A 325 8.64 6.70 0.59
C VAL A 325 9.64 6.94 -0.54
N ILE A 326 9.28 7.76 -1.52
CA ILE A 326 10.25 8.38 -2.42
C ILE A 326 10.39 9.85 -2.01
N HIS A 327 11.61 10.29 -1.77
CA HIS A 327 11.94 11.68 -1.46
C HIS A 327 12.60 12.34 -2.67
N VAL A 328 12.10 13.50 -3.09
CA VAL A 328 12.64 14.30 -4.20
C VAL A 328 13.08 15.65 -3.65
N PRO A 329 14.34 15.76 -3.18
CA PRO A 329 14.85 16.97 -2.54
C PRO A 329 14.79 18.19 -3.46
N SER A 330 15.15 18.02 -4.73
CA SER A 330 15.23 19.11 -5.70
C SER A 330 13.91 19.82 -6.00
N GLU A 331 12.79 19.22 -5.62
CA GLU A 331 11.44 19.77 -5.82
C GLU A 331 10.65 19.82 -4.49
N HIS A 332 11.32 19.55 -3.36
CA HIS A 332 10.76 19.57 -2.00
C HIS A 332 9.45 18.81 -1.82
N PHE A 333 9.41 17.56 -2.28
CA PHE A 333 8.22 16.72 -2.09
C PHE A 333 8.50 15.24 -1.87
N PHE A 334 7.48 14.57 -1.35
CA PHE A 334 7.47 13.14 -1.10
C PHE A 334 6.39 12.45 -1.93
N LEU A 335 6.69 11.25 -2.42
CA LEU A 335 5.68 10.30 -2.86
C LEU A 335 5.52 9.22 -1.79
N VAL A 336 4.28 8.93 -1.43
CA VAL A 336 3.92 7.85 -0.49
C VAL A 336 2.63 7.20 -0.93
N HIS A 337 2.36 5.97 -0.48
CA HIS A 337 1.07 5.38 -0.77
C HIS A 337 -0.07 6.02 0.04
N ALA A 338 0.01 6.02 1.37
CA ALA A 338 -1.08 6.55 2.20
C ALA A 338 -0.88 7.95 2.76
N GLY A 339 0.24 8.21 3.44
CA GLY A 339 0.49 9.55 3.97
C GLY A 339 1.65 9.63 4.96
N LEU A 340 2.04 10.87 5.24
CA LEU A 340 3.03 11.25 6.23
C LEU A 340 2.43 12.24 7.23
N LEU A 341 3.04 12.34 8.40
CA LEU A 341 2.68 13.34 9.39
C LEU A 341 3.75 14.44 9.45
N PRO A 342 3.35 15.71 9.57
CA PRO A 342 4.30 16.82 9.65
C PRO A 342 4.93 16.94 11.06
N SER A 343 4.39 16.22 12.04
CA SER A 343 4.78 16.31 13.46
C SER A 343 4.29 15.08 14.23
N ASP A 344 4.88 14.76 15.39
CA ASP A 344 4.33 13.75 16.31
C ASP A 344 2.98 14.25 16.87
N PRO A 345 1.86 13.57 16.59
CA PRO A 345 0.52 14.03 17.00
C PRO A 345 0.25 13.90 18.50
N ARG A 346 1.20 13.40 19.30
CA ARG A 346 1.14 13.39 20.77
C ARG A 346 1.57 14.71 21.40
N HIS A 347 2.27 15.55 20.64
CA HIS A 347 2.82 16.84 21.08
C HIS A 347 2.18 18.01 20.30
N PRO A 348 2.15 19.23 20.87
CA PRO A 348 1.85 20.44 20.12
C PRO A 348 2.79 20.62 18.92
N ALA A 349 2.34 21.33 17.89
CA ALA A 349 3.13 21.54 16.68
C ALA A 349 4.33 22.50 16.87
N ASN A 350 4.35 23.28 17.94
CA ASN A 350 5.44 24.19 18.32
C ASN A 350 6.30 23.64 19.47
N ASP A 351 6.13 22.37 19.83
CA ASP A 351 7.00 21.69 20.81
C ASP A 351 8.41 21.58 20.21
N GLU A 352 9.44 21.89 20.99
CA GLU A 352 10.85 21.90 20.55
C GLU A 352 11.33 20.57 19.98
N ARG A 353 10.61 19.46 20.25
CA ARG A 353 10.91 18.14 19.69
C ARG A 353 10.37 17.94 18.27
N GLN A 354 9.59 18.88 17.75
CA GLN A 354 8.98 18.74 16.42
C GLN A 354 9.94 19.22 15.34
N PRO A 355 10.06 18.49 14.22
CA PRO A 355 11.02 18.81 13.16
C PRO A 355 10.76 20.16 12.47
N LEU A 356 9.54 20.70 12.58
CA LEU A 356 9.17 21.99 12.00
C LEU A 356 9.15 23.14 13.02
N ALA A 357 9.41 22.88 14.30
CA ALA A 357 9.38 23.89 15.35
C ALA A 357 10.70 24.65 15.51
N HIS A 358 11.78 24.18 14.87
CA HIS A 358 13.10 24.79 14.88
C HIS A 358 13.78 24.60 13.51
N PRO A 359 14.70 25.48 13.10
CA PRO A 359 15.59 25.19 11.99
C PRO A 359 16.44 23.94 12.29
N PRO A 360 16.77 23.11 11.28
CA PRO A 360 17.69 21.98 11.47
C PRO A 360 19.11 22.47 11.79
N LEU A 361 19.85 21.73 12.62
CA LEU A 361 21.24 22.07 12.97
C LEU A 361 22.23 21.20 12.16
N PRO A 362 23.35 21.79 11.65
CA PRO A 362 24.42 21.01 11.04
C PRO A 362 25.04 20.07 12.09
N GLY A 363 24.82 18.77 11.94
CA GLY A 363 25.21 17.75 12.93
C GLY A 363 24.05 16.90 13.47
N ASP A 364 22.79 17.22 13.13
CA ASP A 364 21.62 16.36 13.40
C ASP A 364 21.62 15.05 12.55
N ASP A 365 22.59 14.92 11.62
CA ASP A 365 22.86 13.70 10.83
C ASP A 365 23.57 12.59 11.63
N ASP A 366 23.98 12.82 12.89
CA ASP A 366 24.56 11.76 13.72
C ASP A 366 23.49 10.72 14.08
N ASP A 367 23.38 9.68 13.24
CA ASP A 367 22.56 8.48 13.41
C ASP A 367 22.84 7.71 14.73
N ASP A 368 23.81 8.15 15.53
CA ASP A 368 24.34 7.49 16.73
C ASP A 368 23.75 8.00 18.07
N VAL A 369 22.83 8.99 18.08
CA VAL A 369 22.15 9.38 19.32
C VAL A 369 20.92 8.49 19.54
N PRO A 370 20.87 7.66 20.60
CA PRO A 370 19.64 6.95 20.95
C PRO A 370 18.54 7.97 21.22
N ARG A 371 17.59 8.09 20.28
CA ARG A 371 16.45 8.99 20.41
C ARG A 371 15.56 8.50 21.57
N ASN A 372 15.79 9.07 22.76
CA ASN A 372 15.06 8.76 23.99
C ASN A 372 13.54 8.93 23.76
N GLY A 373 12.78 7.84 23.74
CA GLY A 373 11.32 7.88 23.54
C GLY A 373 10.75 6.76 22.67
N ASP A 374 11.61 6.00 21.98
CA ASP A 374 11.20 4.85 21.14
C ASP A 374 10.61 3.68 21.96
N GLU A 375 10.81 3.66 23.28
CA GLU A 375 10.28 2.63 24.20
C GLU A 375 8.75 2.71 24.44
N ASP A 376 8.09 3.83 24.12
CA ASP A 376 6.62 4.00 24.29
C ASP A 376 5.82 3.48 23.08
N TYR A 377 6.49 3.13 21.98
CA TYR A 377 5.83 2.64 20.78
C TYR A 377 5.68 1.11 20.81
N GLY A 378 4.44 0.64 20.88
CA GLY A 378 4.12 -0.80 20.96
C GLY A 378 4.36 -1.62 19.69
N TYR A 379 5.15 -1.15 18.73
CA TYR A 379 5.39 -1.80 17.43
C TYR A 379 6.82 -1.55 16.93
N PRO A 380 7.41 -2.48 16.14
CA PRO A 380 8.74 -2.27 15.55
C PRO A 380 8.74 -1.04 14.64
N ILE A 381 9.64 -0.11 14.90
CA ILE A 381 9.92 1.04 14.06
C ILE A 381 11.15 0.69 13.21
N LEU A 382 11.15 1.02 11.92
CA LEU A 382 12.33 0.79 11.09
C LEU A 382 13.42 1.79 11.49
N ASP A 383 14.63 1.28 11.66
CA ASP A 383 15.79 2.13 11.82
C ASP A 383 16.02 2.91 10.51
N ALA A 384 16.18 4.23 10.66
CA ALA A 384 16.34 5.14 9.53
C ALA A 384 17.66 4.88 8.78
N SER A 385 18.60 4.15 9.38
CA SER A 385 19.87 3.69 8.77
C SER A 385 19.71 2.79 7.53
N SER A 386 18.49 2.36 7.18
CA SER A 386 18.19 1.61 5.95
C SER A 386 17.98 2.48 4.70
N THR A 387 18.17 3.80 4.80
CA THR A 387 18.17 4.70 3.63
C THR A 387 19.41 4.46 2.76
N GLN A 388 19.19 4.14 1.49
CA GLN A 388 20.26 4.05 0.50
C GLN A 388 20.70 5.50 0.16
N GLU A 389 21.63 6.03 0.95
CA GLU A 389 22.14 7.40 0.79
C GLU A 389 23.03 7.53 -0.44
N VAL A 390 22.79 8.56 -1.26
CA VAL A 390 23.73 9.02 -2.28
C VAL A 390 23.76 10.55 -2.22
N PHE A 391 24.80 11.11 -1.59
CA PHE A 391 25.14 12.52 -1.75
C PHE A 391 26.51 12.70 -2.40
N PRO A 392 26.65 13.64 -3.36
CA PRO A 392 27.92 14.32 -3.65
C PRO A 392 28.26 15.25 -2.47
N ARG A 393 29.54 15.29 -2.09
CA ARG A 393 30.04 16.05 -0.94
C ARG A 393 29.73 17.55 -1.02
N LEU A 394 29.18 18.08 0.08
CA LEU A 394 29.29 19.47 0.55
C LEU A 394 30.70 20.04 0.31
N ALA A 395 30.86 20.94 -0.64
CA ALA A 395 32.01 21.84 -0.68
C ALA A 395 31.67 23.08 -1.53
N SER A 396 31.76 24.25 -0.87
CA SER A 396 31.65 25.64 -1.32
C SER A 396 30.23 26.18 -1.58
N LEU A 397 29.72 27.05 -0.68
CA LEU A 397 28.40 27.66 -0.82
C LEU A 397 28.42 29.19 -0.88
N ASP A 398 27.72 29.68 -1.91
CA ASP A 398 26.96 30.93 -1.94
C ASP A 398 25.66 30.77 -1.11
N LEU A 399 25.00 31.87 -0.74
CA LEU A 399 23.90 31.88 0.25
C LEU A 399 22.61 31.15 -0.16
N ASP A 400 22.38 30.90 -1.45
CA ASP A 400 21.19 30.19 -1.95
C ASP A 400 21.28 28.67 -1.68
N ASP A 401 22.50 28.11 -1.68
CA ASP A 401 22.72 26.70 -1.40
C ASP A 401 22.53 26.35 0.09
N GLU A 402 22.74 27.30 1.00
CA GLU A 402 22.58 27.06 2.46
C GLU A 402 21.10 26.84 2.83
N VAL A 403 20.18 27.59 2.22
CA VAL A 403 18.74 27.40 2.46
C VAL A 403 18.30 26.05 1.91
N GLU A 404 18.75 25.69 0.71
CA GLU A 404 18.46 24.40 0.10
C GLU A 404 18.94 23.24 0.98
N GLU A 405 20.17 23.31 1.49
CA GLU A 405 20.72 22.32 2.42
C GLU A 405 19.86 22.15 3.68
N LEU A 406 19.46 23.27 4.30
CA LEU A 406 18.59 23.25 5.48
C LEU A 406 17.20 22.67 5.16
N ARG A 407 16.66 22.87 3.94
CA ARG A 407 15.39 22.24 3.54
C ARG A 407 15.52 20.74 3.42
N VAL A 408 16.63 20.25 2.85
CA VAL A 408 16.89 18.80 2.78
C VAL A 408 17.00 18.20 4.17
N LEU A 409 17.67 18.86 5.12
CA LEU A 409 17.74 18.42 6.50
C LEU A 409 16.38 18.42 7.20
N GLN A 410 15.55 19.45 6.98
CA GLN A 410 14.18 19.51 7.49
C GLN A 410 13.32 18.35 6.96
N GLU A 411 13.47 18.02 5.68
CA GLU A 411 12.75 16.92 5.03
C GLU A 411 13.19 15.55 5.54
N ARG A 412 14.48 15.38 5.82
CA ARG A 412 15.03 14.21 6.52
C ARG A 412 14.41 14.10 7.92
N ALA A 413 14.36 15.20 8.67
CA ALA A 413 13.76 15.26 10.00
C ALA A 413 12.27 14.87 9.99
N LEU A 414 11.51 15.30 8.97
CA LEU A 414 10.12 14.86 8.78
C LEU A 414 9.99 13.34 8.67
N ILE A 415 10.91 12.66 8.00
CA ILE A 415 10.90 11.20 7.86
C ILE A 415 11.38 10.51 9.16
N GLN A 416 12.47 11.02 9.74
CA GLN A 416 13.20 10.33 10.80
C GLN A 416 12.71 10.65 12.21
N ASP A 417 12.42 11.93 12.50
CA ASP A 417 12.09 12.39 13.85
C ASP A 417 10.64 12.17 14.21
N VAL A 418 9.75 12.09 13.20
CA VAL A 418 8.34 11.74 13.41
C VAL A 418 8.22 10.21 13.51
N PRO A 419 8.00 9.62 14.70
CA PRO A 419 8.14 8.16 14.85
C PRO A 419 7.07 7.37 14.07
N HIS A 420 5.93 8.01 13.81
CA HIS A 420 4.86 7.47 12.98
C HIS A 420 5.26 7.35 11.51
N ASN A 421 6.15 8.21 11.00
CA ASN A 421 6.62 8.13 9.63
C ASN A 421 7.64 6.99 9.45
N ARG A 422 8.30 6.54 10.53
CA ARG A 422 9.17 5.35 10.57
C ARG A 422 8.41 4.01 10.76
N ASP A 423 7.10 4.04 10.95
CA ASP A 423 6.24 2.85 11.12
C ASP A 423 5.62 2.45 9.77
N PRO A 424 6.03 1.33 9.15
CA PRO A 424 5.53 0.93 7.83
C PRO A 424 4.02 0.78 7.77
N TRP A 425 3.40 0.32 8.86
CA TRP A 425 1.95 0.18 8.87
C TRP A 425 1.27 1.55 8.76
N VAL A 426 1.84 2.59 9.37
CA VAL A 426 1.28 3.94 9.31
C VAL A 426 1.42 4.51 7.90
N VAL A 427 2.61 4.51 7.31
CA VAL A 427 2.86 5.06 5.96
C VAL A 427 1.99 4.37 4.89
N LEU A 428 1.70 3.08 5.08
CA LEU A 428 0.85 2.28 4.19
C LEU A 428 -0.66 2.39 4.47
N ASN A 429 -1.10 2.86 5.65
CA ASN A 429 -2.53 2.75 6.03
C ASN A 429 -3.14 4.01 6.65
N ILE A 430 -2.38 5.08 6.89
CA ILE A 430 -2.90 6.25 7.59
C ILE A 430 -4.02 6.93 6.78
N ARG A 431 -5.15 7.17 7.45
CA ARG A 431 -6.23 8.03 6.92
C ARG A 431 -6.45 9.26 7.78
N GLY A 432 -6.15 9.18 9.07
CA GLY A 432 -6.30 10.29 9.99
C GLY A 432 -5.84 9.98 11.40
N ILE A 433 -5.93 10.99 12.25
CA ILE A 433 -5.48 10.97 13.64
C ILE A 433 -6.67 11.14 14.56
N ARG A 434 -6.84 10.19 15.49
CA ARG A 434 -7.88 10.24 16.53
C ARG A 434 -7.36 11.04 17.73
N LYS A 435 -8.24 11.24 18.72
CA LYS A 435 -7.87 11.83 20.01
C LYS A 435 -6.63 11.15 20.61
N ARG A 436 -5.79 11.93 21.31
CA ARG A 436 -4.54 11.48 21.94
C ARG A 436 -3.50 10.93 20.94
N GLY A 437 -3.46 11.49 19.73
CA GLY A 437 -2.45 11.15 18.71
C GLY A 437 -2.58 9.77 18.06
N LYS A 438 -3.66 9.03 18.28
CA LYS A 438 -3.77 7.65 17.76
C LYS A 438 -4.08 7.61 16.27
N VAL A 439 -3.15 7.11 15.46
CA VAL A 439 -3.34 6.87 14.03
C VAL A 439 -4.49 5.90 13.75
N THR A 440 -5.23 6.15 12.67
CA THR A 440 -6.28 5.26 12.18
C THR A 440 -6.32 5.12 10.67
N ARG A 441 -6.63 3.89 10.24
CA ARG A 441 -6.93 3.52 8.85
C ARG A 441 -8.42 3.60 8.47
N ARG A 442 -9.26 4.14 9.36
CA ARG A 442 -10.70 4.27 9.13
C ARG A 442 -10.97 5.66 8.54
N SER A 443 -11.70 5.72 7.43
CA SER A 443 -12.01 6.99 6.76
C SER A 443 -12.95 7.87 7.56
N ASP A 444 -13.81 7.28 8.39
CA ASP A 444 -14.87 7.94 9.16
C ASP A 444 -14.43 8.35 10.58
N LYS A 445 -13.13 8.27 10.90
CA LYS A 445 -12.63 8.49 12.25
C LYS A 445 -11.38 9.37 12.25
N GLY A 446 -11.36 10.35 13.16
CA GLY A 446 -10.22 11.23 13.36
C GLY A 446 -10.15 12.37 12.35
N THR A 447 -9.15 13.23 12.51
CA THR A 447 -8.85 14.32 11.59
C THR A 447 -8.01 13.76 10.44
N PRO A 448 -8.37 13.99 9.16
CA PRO A 448 -7.56 13.56 8.02
C PRO A 448 -6.12 14.06 8.13
N TRP A 449 -5.15 13.18 7.87
CA TRP A 449 -3.73 13.55 7.97
C TRP A 449 -3.37 14.69 7.01
N ALA A 450 -3.94 14.68 5.78
CA ALA A 450 -3.72 15.73 4.79
C ALA A 450 -4.19 17.11 5.29
N LYS A 451 -5.26 17.17 6.07
CA LYS A 451 -5.71 18.42 6.71
C LYS A 451 -4.68 18.92 7.74
N ILE A 452 -4.09 18.01 8.51
CA ILE A 452 -3.04 18.33 9.50
C ILE A 452 -1.77 18.81 8.78
N TRP A 453 -1.35 18.10 7.73
CA TRP A 453 -0.20 18.47 6.89
C TRP A 453 -0.34 19.88 6.34
N ASN A 454 -1.40 20.16 5.58
CA ASN A 454 -1.61 21.48 4.99
C ASN A 454 -1.72 22.58 6.04
N GLY A 455 -2.36 22.30 7.18
CA GLY A 455 -2.47 23.26 8.28
C GLY A 455 -1.12 23.65 8.90
N GLN A 456 -0.16 22.73 8.95
CA GLN A 456 1.19 23.04 9.42
C GLN A 456 2.06 23.66 8.32
N MET A 457 1.98 23.18 7.08
CA MET A 457 2.71 23.78 5.95
C MET A 457 2.32 25.24 5.72
N LYS A 458 1.06 25.61 5.94
CA LYS A 458 0.60 27.02 5.91
C LYS A 458 1.26 27.92 6.95
N ARG A 459 1.85 27.35 8.01
CA ARG A 459 2.54 28.10 9.07
C ARG A 459 4.03 28.26 8.81
N CYS A 460 4.60 27.59 7.81
CA CYS A 460 6.01 27.70 7.48
C CYS A 460 6.34 29.09 6.92
N GLY A 461 7.19 29.85 7.63
CA GLY A 461 7.60 31.22 7.28
C GLY A 461 9.07 31.39 6.91
N GLY A 462 9.80 30.28 6.72
CA GLY A 462 11.24 30.22 6.43
C GLY A 462 12.14 30.21 7.67
N PHE A 463 13.40 29.77 7.49
CA PHE A 463 14.34 29.55 8.61
C PHE A 463 14.81 30.81 9.35
N LYS A 464 14.69 32.00 8.75
CA LYS A 464 15.30 33.25 9.27
C LYS A 464 14.36 34.13 10.10
N ASN A 465 13.08 33.76 10.24
CA ASN A 465 12.03 34.63 10.79
C ASN A 465 11.18 33.95 11.89
N ALA A 466 11.79 33.49 12.98
CA ALA A 466 11.02 33.09 14.17
C ALA A 466 10.39 34.28 14.94
N THR A 467 10.59 35.53 14.50
CA THR A 467 10.10 36.76 15.16
C THR A 467 9.41 37.77 14.22
N ALA A 468 9.23 37.46 12.94
CA ALA A 468 8.50 38.34 12.02
C ALA A 468 7.00 37.97 11.96
N PRO A 469 6.07 38.94 11.88
CA PRO A 469 4.68 38.66 11.57
C PRO A 469 4.57 37.89 10.25
N ALA A 470 3.60 36.99 10.14
CA ALA A 470 3.37 36.11 8.99
C ALA A 470 2.93 36.84 7.69
N ASP A 471 3.34 38.09 7.48
CA ASP A 471 2.93 38.98 6.39
C ASP A 471 3.93 39.00 5.22
N SER A 472 4.67 37.91 4.99
CA SER A 472 5.49 37.75 3.76
C SER A 472 5.29 36.43 3.02
N TYR A 473 4.30 35.62 3.43
CA TYR A 473 3.89 34.37 2.77
C TYR A 473 2.37 34.24 2.61
N THR A 474 1.65 35.36 2.51
CA THR A 474 0.21 35.35 2.22
C THR A 474 -0.02 35.29 0.70
N ASP A 475 -0.52 34.17 0.20
CA ASP A 475 -1.20 34.13 -1.10
C ASP A 475 -2.49 34.96 -1.00
N GLU A 476 -2.65 35.97 -1.86
CA GLU A 476 -3.74 36.94 -1.80
C GLU A 476 -5.11 36.38 -2.24
N ASP A 477 -5.22 35.09 -2.61
CA ASP A 477 -6.41 34.52 -3.25
C ASP A 477 -7.04 33.31 -2.50
N GLU A 478 -7.22 33.38 -1.17
CA GLU A 478 -8.03 32.40 -0.42
C GLU A 478 -9.36 32.98 0.10
N GLU A 479 -10.33 33.22 -0.81
CA GLU A 479 -11.75 33.28 -0.48
C GLU A 479 -12.40 31.89 -0.55
N ASP A 480 -12.05 30.96 0.35
CA ASP A 480 -13.01 29.91 0.76
C ASP A 480 -12.58 29.23 2.07
N SER A 481 -12.72 29.93 3.19
CA SER A 481 -13.25 29.38 4.45
C SER A 481 -13.19 30.44 5.55
N ARG A 482 -14.36 30.85 6.03
CA ARG A 482 -14.48 31.62 7.28
C ARG A 482 -14.15 30.73 8.48
N ASP A 483 -12.90 30.32 8.64
CA ASP A 483 -12.38 29.81 9.91
C ASP A 483 -11.65 30.96 10.62
N LYS A 484 -12.32 31.50 11.64
CA LYS A 484 -11.80 32.53 12.57
C LYS A 484 -10.66 31.99 13.44
N HIS A 485 -9.54 31.54 12.89
CA HIS A 485 -8.33 31.16 13.64
C HIS A 485 -7.08 31.84 13.03
N GLY A 486 -7.02 33.17 13.18
CA GLY A 486 -5.87 33.99 12.77
C GLY A 486 -4.80 34.17 13.86
N ASP A 487 -4.55 33.15 14.69
CA ASP A 487 -3.72 33.29 15.91
C ASP A 487 -2.61 32.22 16.08
N ALA A 488 -2.27 31.44 15.05
CA ALA A 488 -1.21 30.42 15.18
C ALA A 488 0.15 31.00 14.79
N GLU A 489 1.12 30.97 15.72
CA GLU A 489 2.48 31.46 15.48
C GLU A 489 3.13 30.79 14.26
N PRO A 490 3.90 31.55 13.45
CA PRO A 490 4.65 30.99 12.32
C PRO A 490 5.70 30.00 12.81
N LEU A 491 5.96 29.00 11.99
CA LEU A 491 6.98 27.98 12.21
C LEU A 491 8.23 28.31 11.38
N PRO A 492 9.45 28.12 11.91
CA PRO A 492 10.70 28.40 11.22
C PRO A 492 11.05 27.26 10.23
N CYS A 493 10.15 27.01 9.28
CA CYS A 493 10.25 25.93 8.30
C CYS A 493 9.91 26.44 6.90
N TYR A 494 10.21 25.61 5.90
CA TYR A 494 9.66 25.73 4.54
C TYR A 494 8.64 24.62 4.26
N PRO A 495 7.63 24.87 3.42
CA PRO A 495 6.62 23.88 3.11
C PRO A 495 7.16 22.77 2.18
N SER A 496 6.72 21.53 2.40
CA SER A 496 6.97 20.40 1.49
C SER A 496 5.64 19.79 1.01
N THR A 497 5.64 19.29 -0.22
CA THR A 497 4.44 18.68 -0.83
C THR A 497 4.42 17.17 -0.61
N VAL A 498 3.23 16.57 -0.48
CA VAL A 498 3.06 15.10 -0.48
C VAL A 498 2.11 14.68 -1.60
N VAL A 499 2.60 13.85 -2.52
CA VAL A 499 1.78 13.17 -3.54
C VAL A 499 1.49 11.76 -3.06
N TYR A 500 0.22 11.37 -3.09
CA TYR A 500 -0.20 10.10 -2.51
C TYR A 500 -1.35 9.43 -3.27
N GLY A 501 -1.47 8.13 -3.05
CA GLY A 501 -2.56 7.30 -3.54
C GLY A 501 -3.77 7.40 -2.62
N HIS A 502 -4.13 6.28 -1.99
CA HIS A 502 -4.99 6.12 -0.82
C HIS A 502 -5.64 7.43 -0.30
N ALA A 503 -6.97 7.63 -0.33
CA ALA A 503 -8.00 6.63 -0.31
C ALA A 503 -9.19 7.08 -1.15
N ALA A 504 -9.62 6.22 -2.06
CA ALA A 504 -10.73 6.38 -3.00
C ALA A 504 -12.03 6.91 -2.37
N SER A 505 -12.24 6.65 -1.08
CA SER A 505 -13.37 7.19 -0.33
C SER A 505 -13.42 8.72 -0.29
N ARG A 506 -12.30 9.40 -0.55
CA ARG A 506 -12.18 10.86 -0.59
C ARG A 506 -12.25 11.43 -2.01
N ASP A 507 -12.32 10.56 -3.01
CA ASP A 507 -12.22 10.95 -4.42
C ASP A 507 -10.95 11.80 -4.67
N LEU A 508 -10.97 12.67 -5.67
CA LEU A 508 -9.87 13.58 -5.97
C LEU A 508 -9.67 14.62 -4.84
N ASP A 509 -8.68 14.38 -3.97
CA ASP A 509 -8.34 15.21 -2.80
C ASP A 509 -7.12 16.10 -3.10
N ILE A 510 -7.37 17.30 -3.63
CA ILE A 510 -6.31 18.26 -4.00
C ILE A 510 -6.31 19.42 -3.01
N ARG A 511 -5.14 19.66 -2.41
CA ARG A 511 -4.88 20.79 -1.51
C ARG A 511 -3.55 21.44 -1.92
N ARG A 512 -3.21 22.61 -1.35
CA ARG A 512 -2.00 23.36 -1.71
C ARG A 512 -0.71 22.53 -1.60
N TRP A 513 -0.60 21.73 -0.54
CA TRP A 513 0.62 20.97 -0.17
C TRP A 513 0.42 19.45 -0.18
N THR A 514 -0.75 18.96 -0.61
CA THR A 514 -0.99 17.52 -0.71
C THR A 514 -1.86 17.19 -1.92
N VAL A 515 -1.47 16.17 -2.69
CA VAL A 515 -2.14 15.74 -3.92
C VAL A 515 -2.51 14.27 -3.82
N GLY A 516 -3.80 13.98 -3.60
CA GLY A 516 -4.35 12.62 -3.59
C GLY A 516 -4.81 12.17 -4.97
N LEU A 517 -4.27 11.05 -5.46
CA LEU A 517 -4.49 10.54 -6.83
C LEU A 517 -5.39 9.29 -6.90
N ASP A 518 -5.70 8.64 -5.77
CA ASP A 518 -6.66 7.53 -5.75
C ASP A 518 -8.10 8.03 -5.92
N THR A 519 -8.54 8.14 -7.17
CA THR A 519 -9.90 8.50 -7.56
C THR A 519 -10.84 7.29 -7.73
N GLY A 520 -10.43 6.11 -7.25
CA GLY A 520 -11.29 4.93 -7.18
C GLY A 520 -11.54 4.23 -8.52
N CYS A 521 -10.54 4.10 -9.39
CA CYS A 521 -10.65 3.41 -10.69
C CYS A 521 -11.28 2.01 -10.55
N LEU A 522 -10.86 1.25 -9.55
CA LEU A 522 -11.40 -0.07 -9.19
C LEU A 522 -12.94 -0.07 -9.03
N TYR A 523 -13.53 1.03 -8.58
CA TYR A 523 -14.97 1.13 -8.34
C TYR A 523 -15.75 1.66 -9.56
N GLY A 524 -15.13 1.68 -10.75
CA GLY A 524 -15.73 2.22 -11.97
C GLY A 524 -15.79 3.75 -11.99
N ARG A 525 -14.97 4.42 -11.15
CA ARG A 525 -14.82 5.88 -11.18
C ARG A 525 -13.72 6.24 -12.17
N ARG A 526 -12.59 6.78 -11.70
CA ARG A 526 -11.55 7.34 -12.57
C ARG A 526 -10.16 6.87 -12.16
N LEU A 527 -9.25 6.80 -13.12
CA LEU A 527 -7.81 6.73 -12.89
C LEU A 527 -7.21 8.09 -13.23
N THR A 528 -6.41 8.63 -12.31
CA THR A 528 -5.91 10.01 -12.40
C THR A 528 -4.38 10.01 -12.32
N ALA A 529 -3.75 10.83 -13.14
CA ALA A 529 -2.33 11.13 -13.12
C ALA A 529 -2.07 12.62 -12.91
N LEU A 530 -0.99 12.92 -12.20
CA LEU A 530 -0.35 14.24 -12.15
C LEU A 530 0.79 14.26 -13.16
N VAL A 531 0.81 15.27 -14.03
CA VAL A 531 1.88 15.50 -15.01
C VAL A 531 2.60 16.79 -14.65
N LEU A 532 3.91 16.71 -14.48
CA LEU A 532 4.82 17.80 -14.14
C LEU A 532 5.76 18.09 -15.31
N THR A 533 5.99 19.37 -15.59
CA THR A 533 6.88 19.87 -16.65
C THR A 533 7.50 21.19 -16.22
N HIS A 534 8.72 21.49 -16.66
CA HIS A 534 9.20 22.87 -16.61
C HIS A 534 8.49 23.72 -17.68
N PRO A 535 8.00 24.92 -17.34
CA PRO A 535 7.57 25.92 -18.29
C PRO A 535 8.70 26.15 -19.29
N ARG A 536 8.39 26.11 -20.58
CA ARG A 536 9.32 26.59 -21.59
C ARG A 536 9.52 28.08 -21.31
N HIS A 537 10.65 28.49 -20.74
CA HIS A 537 11.04 29.89 -20.82
C HIS A 537 11.04 30.24 -22.30
N ALA A 538 10.18 31.17 -22.70
CA ALA A 538 10.16 31.70 -24.05
C ALA A 538 11.54 32.31 -24.33
N HIS A 539 12.42 31.54 -24.97
CA HIS A 539 13.57 32.05 -25.71
C HIS A 539 13.07 32.80 -26.95
N GLU A 540 12.29 33.86 -26.72
CA GLU A 540 11.90 34.88 -27.69
C GLU A 540 11.96 36.26 -26.99
N LYS A 541 13.10 36.55 -26.37
CA LYS A 541 13.51 37.95 -26.15
C LYS A 541 14.59 38.30 -27.16
N HIS A 542 14.20 38.38 -28.45
CA HIS A 542 14.79 39.27 -29.45
C HIS A 542 13.97 39.25 -30.75
N ALA A 543 12.88 40.03 -30.75
CA ALA A 543 12.41 40.72 -31.94
C ALA A 543 11.71 42.01 -31.48
N PRO A 544 12.19 43.21 -31.88
CA PRO A 544 11.55 44.45 -31.50
C PRO A 544 10.36 44.67 -32.43
N SER A 545 9.14 44.56 -31.91
CA SER A 545 7.97 45.13 -32.59
C SER A 545 7.36 46.19 -31.70
N HIS A 546 7.60 47.44 -32.11
CA HIS A 546 6.87 48.61 -31.67
C HIS A 546 5.37 48.41 -31.87
N THR A 547 4.58 48.56 -30.80
CA THR A 547 3.33 49.34 -30.82
C THR A 547 2.89 49.65 -29.39
N VAL A 548 2.38 50.88 -29.25
CA VAL A 548 2.06 51.68 -28.05
C VAL A 548 0.76 51.19 -27.37
N PRO A 549 0.58 51.39 -26.05
CA PRO A 549 -0.51 50.83 -25.25
C PRO A 549 -1.81 51.63 -25.39
N SER A 550 -2.95 50.97 -25.15
CA SER A 550 -4.23 51.61 -24.90
C SER A 550 -4.87 51.04 -23.63
N ASP A 551 -5.01 51.92 -22.66
CA ASP A 551 -5.76 51.78 -21.41
C ASP A 551 -7.27 51.62 -21.67
N ALA A 552 -7.91 50.72 -20.92
CA ALA A 552 -9.33 50.70 -20.55
C ALA A 552 -9.45 49.58 -19.50
N GLU A 553 -9.30 49.92 -18.22
CA GLU A 553 -10.39 50.27 -17.29
C GLU A 553 -11.39 49.13 -17.09
N ASP A 554 -11.42 48.71 -15.82
CA ASP A 554 -12.32 47.77 -15.17
C ASP A 554 -13.79 48.12 -15.40
N ASP A 555 -14.63 47.09 -15.45
CA ASP A 555 -15.99 47.16 -14.91
C ASP A 555 -16.45 45.74 -14.53
N ASP A 556 -16.96 45.66 -13.30
CA ASP A 556 -17.43 44.48 -12.57
C ASP A 556 -18.78 43.93 -13.10
N GLU A 557 -19.15 42.79 -12.50
CA GLU A 557 -20.50 42.21 -12.38
C GLU A 557 -20.98 41.28 -13.52
N ASP A 558 -21.02 39.96 -13.24
CA ASP A 558 -22.29 39.30 -12.91
C ASP A 558 -22.13 37.79 -12.60
N GLU A 559 -22.72 37.38 -11.47
CA GLU A 559 -23.00 36.00 -11.12
C GLU A 559 -24.04 35.41 -12.10
N SER A 560 -23.78 34.22 -12.64
CA SER A 560 -24.85 33.24 -12.82
C SER A 560 -24.33 31.81 -12.87
N SER A 561 -24.92 31.00 -11.99
CA SER A 561 -25.05 29.56 -12.10
C SER A 561 -25.61 29.17 -13.46
N GLU A 562 -25.10 28.10 -14.09
CA GLU A 562 -25.92 27.02 -14.63
C GLU A 562 -25.06 25.83 -15.10
N GLU A 563 -25.68 24.67 -14.96
CA GLU A 563 -25.21 23.36 -15.40
C GLU A 563 -25.20 23.32 -16.93
N GLU A 564 -24.10 22.92 -17.57
CA GLU A 564 -24.12 22.61 -19.00
C GLU A 564 -23.99 21.11 -19.25
N GLU A 565 -25.13 20.59 -19.72
CA GLU A 565 -25.37 19.28 -20.29
C GLU A 565 -24.65 19.11 -21.63
N ASP A 566 -24.19 17.87 -21.85
CA ASP A 566 -24.17 17.14 -23.12
C ASP A 566 -24.26 17.93 -24.45
N GLU A 567 -23.12 18.12 -25.12
CA GLU A 567 -23.11 18.22 -26.59
C GLU A 567 -22.50 16.96 -27.24
N GLU A 568 -23.40 16.20 -27.85
CA GLU A 568 -23.16 15.09 -28.74
C GLU A 568 -22.84 15.63 -30.15
N LEU A 569 -21.56 15.88 -30.44
CA LEU A 569 -21.14 16.25 -31.80
C LEU A 569 -20.79 15.00 -32.62
N LEU A 570 -21.69 14.72 -33.57
CA LEU A 570 -21.55 13.81 -34.70
C LEU A 570 -20.30 14.14 -35.52
N GLY A 571 -19.62 13.09 -35.98
CA GLY A 571 -18.29 13.17 -36.53
C GLY A 571 -18.17 13.89 -37.87
N ASP A 572 -16.93 14.30 -38.14
CA ASP A 572 -16.41 14.31 -39.49
C ASP A 572 -14.99 13.72 -39.50
N GLU A 573 -14.82 12.85 -40.47
CA GLU A 573 -13.70 12.01 -40.81
C GLU A 573 -12.61 12.84 -41.48
N TYR A 574 -11.56 13.21 -40.72
CA TYR A 574 -10.26 13.55 -41.28
C TYR A 574 -9.17 12.93 -40.40
N ALA A 575 -8.81 11.69 -40.73
CA ALA A 575 -7.59 11.06 -40.24
C ALA A 575 -6.39 11.79 -40.84
N TYR A 576 -5.82 12.74 -40.09
CA TYR A 576 -4.44 13.13 -40.31
C TYR A 576 -3.59 11.95 -39.85
N GLU A 577 -2.99 11.22 -40.79
CA GLU A 577 -1.95 10.22 -40.50
C GLU A 577 -0.77 10.97 -39.87
N SER A 578 -0.80 11.10 -38.55
CA SER A 578 0.41 11.44 -37.79
C SER A 578 1.28 10.20 -37.80
N GLU A 579 2.45 10.29 -38.43
CA GLU A 579 3.53 9.30 -38.33
C GLU A 579 4.10 9.30 -36.89
N ASP A 580 3.27 8.98 -35.88
CA ASP A 580 3.72 8.77 -34.51
C ASP A 580 4.27 7.33 -34.42
N PRO A 581 5.60 7.13 -34.25
CA PRO A 581 6.21 5.81 -34.19
C PRO A 581 5.74 4.97 -32.98
N PHE A 582 4.95 5.57 -32.08
CA PHE A 582 4.48 4.96 -30.83
C PHE A 582 2.98 4.61 -30.84
N GLU A 583 2.28 4.80 -31.97
CA GLU A 583 0.89 4.37 -32.12
C GLU A 583 0.78 2.83 -31.99
N GLY A 584 0.01 2.35 -31.01
CA GLY A 584 -0.24 0.92 -30.77
C GLY A 584 0.65 0.21 -29.72
N VAL A 585 1.70 0.85 -29.18
CA VAL A 585 2.55 0.25 -28.11
C VAL A 585 1.74 -0.03 -26.83
N ASN A 586 0.83 0.88 -26.48
CA ASN A 586 -0.07 0.71 -25.34
C ASN A 586 -1.14 -0.37 -25.56
N ASP A 587 -1.52 -0.63 -26.82
CA ASP A 587 -2.51 -1.66 -27.15
C ASP A 587 -1.96 -3.08 -26.96
N GLN A 588 -0.63 -3.26 -26.99
CA GLN A 588 0.02 -4.55 -26.78
C GLN A 588 0.06 -4.92 -25.29
N PHE A 589 0.40 -3.99 -24.40
CA PHE A 589 0.36 -4.26 -22.96
C PHE A 589 -1.07 -4.33 -22.41
N ALA A 590 -2.03 -3.66 -23.06
CA ALA A 590 -3.46 -3.89 -22.80
C ALA A 590 -3.91 -5.35 -23.12
N ARG A 591 -3.12 -6.10 -23.89
CA ARG A 591 -3.41 -7.48 -24.31
C ARG A 591 -2.52 -8.49 -23.58
N VAL A 592 -3.01 -9.07 -22.47
CA VAL A 592 -2.61 -10.44 -22.09
C VAL A 592 -3.81 -11.20 -21.50
N GLY A 593 -4.13 -12.36 -22.10
CA GLY A 593 -4.95 -13.41 -21.49
C GLY A 593 -6.39 -13.61 -21.98
N GLY A 594 -6.63 -13.71 -23.30
CA GLY A 594 -7.86 -14.32 -23.84
C GLY A 594 -9.06 -13.38 -24.10
N GLY A 595 -8.93 -12.08 -23.90
CA GLY A 595 -9.93 -11.09 -24.32
C GLY A 595 -9.83 -10.80 -25.82
N SER A 596 -10.99 -10.74 -26.50
CA SER A 596 -11.08 -10.33 -27.91
C SER A 596 -10.52 -8.92 -28.11
N VAL A 597 -10.12 -8.62 -29.35
CA VAL A 597 -9.67 -7.30 -29.83
C VAL A 597 -10.49 -6.23 -29.13
N VAL A 598 -9.83 -5.29 -28.43
CA VAL A 598 -10.49 -4.03 -28.05
C VAL A 598 -10.88 -3.39 -29.37
N SER A 599 -12.12 -3.66 -29.80
CA SER A 599 -12.81 -2.96 -30.89
C SER A 599 -12.46 -1.50 -30.72
N ARG A 600 -11.87 -0.86 -31.74
CA ARG A 600 -11.57 0.59 -31.84
C ARG A 600 -12.47 1.36 -30.89
N SER A 601 -12.04 1.47 -29.64
CA SER A 601 -12.93 1.94 -28.58
C SER A 601 -12.98 3.44 -28.75
N ARG A 602 -14.18 4.03 -28.65
CA ARG A 602 -14.29 5.48 -28.46
C ARG A 602 -13.25 5.90 -27.42
N LYS A 603 -12.48 6.96 -27.72
CA LYS A 603 -11.44 7.48 -26.81
C LYS A 603 -12.04 7.57 -25.40
N PRO A 604 -11.37 7.03 -24.36
CA PRO A 604 -11.92 7.02 -23.02
C PRO A 604 -12.26 8.45 -22.59
N ARG A 605 -13.44 8.68 -22.00
CA ARG A 605 -13.86 10.02 -21.53
C ARG A 605 -12.82 10.55 -20.54
N SER A 606 -12.06 11.56 -20.96
CA SER A 606 -10.98 12.15 -20.18
C SER A 606 -11.26 13.62 -19.85
N TRP A 607 -10.59 14.14 -18.83
CA TRP A 607 -10.53 15.57 -18.56
C TRP A 607 -9.11 15.94 -18.11
N THR A 608 -8.75 17.22 -18.28
CA THR A 608 -7.48 17.78 -17.82
C THR A 608 -7.73 19.03 -16.98
N ARG A 609 -7.01 19.20 -15.85
CA ARG A 609 -7.13 20.38 -14.97
C ARG A 609 -5.75 20.84 -14.52
N LYS A 610 -5.43 22.13 -14.67
CA LYS A 610 -4.20 22.70 -14.09
C LYS A 610 -4.36 22.83 -12.58
N ILE A 611 -3.27 22.59 -11.84
CA ILE A 611 -3.24 22.77 -10.39
C ILE A 611 -1.98 23.50 -9.97
N ARG A 612 -1.99 24.11 -8.79
CA ARG A 612 -0.76 24.56 -8.14
C ARG A 612 -0.07 23.34 -7.52
N PHE A 613 1.24 23.28 -7.66
CA PHE A 613 2.08 22.20 -7.16
C PHE A 613 3.42 22.76 -6.69
N GLY A 614 4.01 22.11 -5.69
CA GLY A 614 5.32 22.50 -5.19
C GLY A 614 5.33 23.87 -4.51
N ASP A 615 6.53 24.27 -4.11
CA ASP A 615 6.80 25.60 -3.57
C ASP A 615 6.73 26.67 -4.68
N LYS A 616 6.63 27.95 -4.29
CA LYS A 616 6.64 29.10 -5.22
C LYS A 616 7.90 29.09 -6.11
N ASP A 617 9.01 28.60 -5.59
CA ASP A 617 10.30 28.56 -6.28
C ASP A 617 10.48 27.31 -7.18
N SER A 618 9.56 26.34 -7.14
CA SER A 618 9.70 25.10 -7.92
C SER A 618 9.55 25.31 -9.43
N ASP A 619 9.01 26.45 -9.87
CA ASP A 619 8.74 26.77 -11.28
C ASP A 619 8.02 25.64 -12.05
N LEU A 620 7.39 24.67 -11.39
CA LEU A 620 6.79 23.51 -12.04
C LEU A 620 5.38 23.80 -12.55
N ALA A 621 5.13 23.52 -13.83
CA ALA A 621 3.79 23.46 -14.36
C ALA A 621 3.17 22.08 -14.07
N ALA A 622 2.04 22.08 -13.36
CA ALA A 622 1.33 20.87 -12.97
C ALA A 622 -0.07 20.77 -13.58
N LYS A 623 -0.39 19.60 -14.12
CA LYS A 623 -1.73 19.26 -14.63
C LYS A 623 -2.17 17.88 -14.20
N LEU A 624 -3.43 17.75 -13.83
CA LEU A 624 -4.11 16.48 -13.63
C LEU A 624 -4.73 16.01 -14.92
N VAL A 625 -4.54 14.74 -15.27
CA VAL A 625 -5.21 14.07 -16.38
C VAL A 625 -5.94 12.87 -15.82
N SER A 626 -7.22 12.72 -16.14
CA SER A 626 -8.05 11.67 -15.57
C SER A 626 -8.89 10.99 -16.63
N ILE A 627 -8.99 9.67 -16.60
CA ILE A 627 -9.83 8.86 -17.49
C ILE A 627 -10.92 8.11 -16.71
N LYS A 628 -12.05 7.80 -17.35
CA LYS A 628 -13.09 6.94 -16.76
C LYS A 628 -12.66 5.47 -16.81
N CYS A 629 -12.87 4.75 -15.70
CA CYS A 629 -12.61 3.31 -15.61
C CYS A 629 -13.89 2.47 -15.78
N PRO A 630 -13.80 1.26 -16.35
CA PRO A 630 -14.90 0.29 -16.31
C PRO A 630 -15.10 -0.24 -14.88
N LYS A 631 -16.27 -0.82 -14.58
CA LYS A 631 -16.45 -1.54 -13.31
C LYS A 631 -15.73 -2.88 -13.41
N VAL A 632 -15.17 -3.35 -12.30
CA VAL A 632 -14.48 -4.67 -12.26
C VAL A 632 -15.41 -5.81 -12.67
N ALA A 633 -16.70 -5.73 -12.34
CA ALA A 633 -17.70 -6.72 -12.77
C ALA A 633 -17.86 -6.82 -14.30
N ASP A 634 -17.40 -5.80 -15.05
CA ASP A 634 -17.46 -5.77 -16.52
C ASP A 634 -16.17 -6.36 -17.15
N LEU A 635 -15.17 -6.76 -16.34
CA LEU A 635 -13.88 -7.31 -16.79
C LEU A 635 -13.83 -8.85 -16.76
N SER A 636 -14.88 -9.50 -16.23
CA SER A 636 -14.97 -10.96 -16.02
C SER A 636 -15.55 -11.71 -17.20
#